data_AF-A0A0Q9QYE0-F1
#
_entry.id   AF-A0A0Q9QYE0-F1
#
_cell.length_a   1.000
_cell.length_b   1.000
_cell.length_c   1.000
_cell.angle_alpha   90.00
_cell.angle_beta   90.00
_cell.angle_gamma   90.00
#
_symmetry.space_group_name_H-M   'P 1'
#
loop_
_entity.id
_entity.type
_entity.pdbx_description
1 polymer ?
#
loop_
_entity_poly.entity_id
_entity_poly.type
_entity_poly.pdbx_seq_one_letter_code
_entity_poly.pdbx_strand_id
1 'polypeptide(L)'
;MKLFHIMPESGERLLPDPLKEIGEGTITSSEEWIRSRRDRVLRLFEENVFGVAPNMPREKVSFDVEKKEGMMGGAAVRKKVRIWLEGPEGRGVIHMLLFVPTRAAERPVPTFLLINNRGSEHMDPTRGKQSSFWPAESIVARGFAAAVFDYTDADPDYHDGFRNGVHGLFESFGSERPKEAWGSVAAWAWAASRGMDGENWGDYRANKR
;
A
#
# COMPACT_ATOMS: atom_id res chain seq x y z
N MET A 1 -25.46 9.87 -24.99
CA MET A 1 -24.43 10.43 -24.09
C MET A 1 -25.04 11.56 -23.28
N LYS A 2 -25.67 11.25 -22.14
CA LYS A 2 -26.23 12.20 -21.17
C LYS A 2 -26.29 11.52 -19.81
N LEU A 3 -25.21 11.62 -19.04
CA LEU A 3 -25.15 11.41 -17.60
C LEU A 3 -24.27 12.57 -17.08
N PHE A 4 -24.51 13.05 -15.87
CA PHE A 4 -23.92 14.27 -15.26
C PHE A 4 -24.64 15.60 -15.52
N HIS A 5 -25.95 15.65 -15.28
CA HIS A 5 -26.58 16.91 -14.88
C HIS A 5 -27.70 16.65 -13.86
N ILE A 6 -27.30 16.48 -12.58
CA ILE A 6 -28.20 16.65 -11.43
C ILE A 6 -27.38 17.25 -10.29
N MET A 7 -27.30 18.57 -10.24
CA MET A 7 -27.04 19.31 -9.01
C MET A 7 -28.33 20.07 -8.71
N PRO A 8 -29.17 19.61 -7.77
CA PRO A 8 -30.33 20.39 -7.35
C PRO A 8 -29.86 21.65 -6.61
N GLU A 9 -30.57 22.77 -6.79
CA GLU A 9 -30.31 24.07 -6.13
C GLU A 9 -30.58 24.08 -4.61
N SER A 10 -30.95 22.94 -4.02
CA SER A 10 -31.07 22.74 -2.59
C SER A 10 -29.90 21.89 -2.11
N GLY A 11 -29.22 22.28 -1.03
CA GLY A 11 -28.01 21.62 -0.48
C GLY A 11 -28.11 20.14 -0.07
N GLU A 12 -29.13 19.41 -0.52
CA GLU A 12 -29.23 17.95 -0.46
C GLU A 12 -28.42 17.33 -1.59
N ARG A 13 -27.23 16.83 -1.24
CA ARG A 13 -26.46 15.97 -2.16
C ARG A 13 -27.17 14.65 -2.31
N LEU A 14 -27.61 14.34 -3.53
CA LEU A 14 -28.07 13.00 -3.91
C LEU A 14 -26.86 12.04 -3.93
N LEU A 15 -26.60 11.38 -2.79
CA LEU A 15 -25.54 10.39 -2.70
C LEU A 15 -26.03 9.04 -3.25
N PRO A 16 -25.20 8.33 -4.05
CA PRO A 16 -25.50 6.96 -4.44
C PRO A 16 -25.66 6.08 -3.19
N ASP A 17 -26.74 5.29 -3.15
CA ASP A 17 -26.95 4.31 -2.09
C ASP A 17 -25.98 3.13 -2.29
N PRO A 18 -25.05 2.86 -1.36
CA PRO A 18 -24.09 1.78 -1.54
C PRO A 18 -24.76 0.41 -1.60
N LEU A 19 -25.95 0.23 -1.00
CA LEU A 19 -26.68 -1.03 -0.99
C LEU A 19 -27.69 -1.16 -2.13
N LYS A 20 -27.74 -0.18 -3.04
CA LYS A 20 -28.58 -0.27 -4.24
C LYS A 20 -27.75 -0.10 -5.49
N GLU A 21 -28.20 -0.79 -6.53
CA GLU A 21 -27.70 -0.59 -7.86
C GLU A 21 -28.80 0.03 -8.72
N ILE A 22 -28.39 0.92 -9.65
CA ILE A 22 -29.33 1.66 -10.49
C ILE A 22 -30.04 0.63 -11.38
N GLY A 23 -31.33 0.40 -11.12
CA GLY A 23 -32.14 -0.55 -11.87
C GLY A 23 -32.11 -2.00 -11.38
N GLU A 24 -31.42 -2.31 -10.28
CA GLU A 24 -31.43 -3.64 -9.65
C GLU A 24 -32.09 -3.62 -8.25
N GLY A 25 -32.17 -4.79 -7.60
CA GLY A 25 -32.67 -4.96 -6.24
C GLY A 25 -31.77 -4.34 -5.17
N THR A 26 -32.26 -4.31 -3.93
CA THR A 26 -31.47 -3.86 -2.76
C THR A 26 -30.63 -5.02 -2.23
N ILE A 27 -29.35 -4.78 -1.96
CA ILE A 27 -28.44 -5.72 -1.31
C ILE A 27 -28.88 -5.91 0.15
N THR A 28 -29.16 -7.14 0.55
CA THR A 28 -29.72 -7.44 1.88
C THR A 28 -28.82 -8.29 2.79
N SER A 29 -27.71 -8.83 2.25
CA SER A 29 -26.78 -9.64 3.04
C SER A 29 -25.30 -9.37 2.71
N SER A 30 -24.42 -9.78 3.63
CA SER A 30 -22.97 -9.74 3.44
C SER A 30 -22.51 -10.62 2.29
N GLU A 31 -23.12 -11.79 2.11
CA GLU A 31 -22.78 -12.73 1.04
C GLU A 31 -23.07 -12.13 -0.33
N GLU A 32 -24.22 -11.44 -0.46
CA GLU A 32 -24.61 -10.74 -1.69
C GLU A 32 -23.68 -9.55 -1.97
N TRP A 33 -23.31 -8.80 -0.93
CA TRP A 33 -22.33 -7.73 -1.03
C TRP A 33 -20.98 -8.24 -1.56
N ILE A 34 -20.44 -9.29 -0.94
CA ILE A 34 -19.12 -9.84 -1.28
C ILE A 34 -19.10 -10.43 -2.68
N ARG A 35 -20.16 -11.15 -3.09
CA ARG A 35 -20.21 -11.84 -4.39
C ARG A 35 -20.55 -10.94 -5.58
N SER A 36 -21.17 -9.78 -5.36
CA SER A 36 -21.65 -8.93 -6.47
C SER A 36 -21.27 -7.46 -6.25
N ARG A 37 -21.84 -6.82 -5.22
CA ARG A 37 -21.79 -5.36 -5.09
C ARG A 37 -20.37 -4.82 -4.91
N ARG A 38 -19.54 -5.51 -4.13
CA ARG A 38 -18.16 -5.12 -3.86
C ARG A 38 -17.35 -4.96 -5.14
N ASP A 39 -17.41 -5.93 -6.04
CA ASP A 39 -16.61 -5.91 -7.27
C ASP A 39 -17.08 -4.83 -8.24
N ARG A 40 -18.37 -4.52 -8.27
CA ARG A 40 -18.91 -3.40 -9.06
C ARG A 40 -18.47 -2.05 -8.52
N VAL A 41 -18.51 -1.87 -7.19
CA VAL A 41 -18.02 -0.64 -6.55
C VAL A 41 -16.52 -0.46 -6.83
N LEU A 42 -15.73 -1.52 -6.74
CA LEU A 42 -14.30 -1.47 -7.08
C LEU A 42 -14.08 -1.02 -8.53
N ARG A 43 -14.79 -1.63 -9.51
CA ARG A 43 -14.70 -1.21 -10.92
C ARG A 43 -15.08 0.25 -11.13
N LEU A 44 -16.13 0.74 -10.47
CA LEU A 44 -16.51 2.16 -10.57
C LEU A 44 -15.37 3.08 -10.10
N PHE A 45 -14.67 2.74 -9.02
CA PHE A 45 -13.53 3.50 -8.53
C PHE A 45 -12.29 3.37 -9.43
N GLU A 46 -12.03 2.18 -9.98
CA GLU A 46 -10.96 1.97 -10.95
C GLU A 46 -11.20 2.80 -12.22
N GLU A 47 -12.39 2.72 -12.81
CA GLU A 47 -12.72 3.37 -14.09
C GLU A 47 -12.83 4.90 -13.98
N ASN A 48 -13.24 5.43 -12.82
CA ASN A 48 -13.65 6.84 -12.71
C ASN A 48 -12.83 7.67 -11.71
N VAL A 49 -12.01 7.05 -10.85
CA VAL A 49 -11.34 7.78 -9.76
C VAL A 49 -9.84 7.49 -9.69
N PHE A 50 -9.45 6.23 -9.51
CA PHE A 50 -8.07 5.87 -9.16
C PHE A 50 -7.28 5.22 -10.30
N GLY A 51 -7.98 4.68 -11.30
CA GLY A 51 -7.41 3.88 -12.38
C GLY A 51 -7.14 2.42 -11.97
N VAL A 52 -6.92 1.57 -12.98
CA VAL A 52 -6.67 0.14 -12.86
C VAL A 52 -5.18 -0.08 -12.61
N ALA A 53 -4.85 -0.55 -11.40
CA ALA A 53 -3.48 -0.91 -11.05
C ALA A 53 -3.08 -2.25 -11.72
N PRO A 54 -1.81 -2.43 -12.11
CA PRO A 54 -1.36 -3.64 -12.76
C PRO A 54 -1.41 -4.83 -11.79
N ASN A 55 -1.88 -5.96 -12.30
CA ASN A 55 -1.69 -7.23 -11.60
C ASN A 55 -0.24 -7.68 -11.72
N MET A 56 0.41 -7.97 -10.60
CA MET A 56 1.79 -8.44 -10.57
C MET A 56 1.83 -9.89 -10.06
N PRO A 57 2.29 -10.84 -10.89
CA PRO A 57 2.47 -12.21 -10.45
C PRO A 57 3.46 -12.30 -9.29
N ARG A 58 3.21 -13.22 -8.35
CA ARG A 58 4.01 -13.35 -7.13
C ARG A 58 5.48 -13.64 -7.42
N GLU A 59 5.77 -14.40 -8.47
CA GLU A 59 7.12 -14.73 -8.93
C GLU A 59 7.92 -13.52 -9.44
N LYS A 60 7.26 -12.38 -9.67
CA LYS A 60 7.88 -11.10 -10.03
C LYS A 60 8.18 -10.22 -8.82
N VAL A 61 7.87 -10.69 -7.61
CA VAL A 61 8.14 -10.01 -6.34
C VAL A 61 9.15 -10.85 -5.56
N SER A 62 10.26 -10.25 -5.14
CA SER A 62 11.25 -10.91 -4.29
C SER A 62 11.72 -10.02 -3.15
N PHE A 63 12.23 -10.65 -2.08
CA PHE A 63 12.50 -9.96 -0.82
C PHE A 63 13.93 -10.20 -0.36
N ASP A 64 14.61 -9.13 0.03
CA ASP A 64 15.88 -9.18 0.76
C ASP A 64 15.71 -8.52 2.13
N VAL A 65 16.20 -9.17 3.18
CA VAL A 65 15.92 -8.77 4.57
C VAL A 65 17.22 -8.68 5.38
N GLU A 66 17.55 -7.48 5.84
CA GLU A 66 18.61 -7.23 6.82
C GLU A 66 18.00 -7.06 8.22
N LYS A 67 18.51 -7.80 9.21
CA LYS A 67 18.04 -7.73 10.60
C LYS A 67 19.04 -7.03 11.50
N LYS A 68 18.54 -6.25 12.46
CA LYS A 68 19.33 -5.65 13.54
C LYS A 68 18.59 -5.74 14.87
N GLU A 69 19.20 -6.40 15.84
CA GLU A 69 18.68 -6.52 17.21
C GLU A 69 19.00 -5.27 18.05
N GLY A 70 18.45 -5.20 19.27
CA GLY A 70 18.81 -4.16 20.23
C GLY A 70 18.14 -2.80 19.98
N MET A 71 17.20 -2.71 19.03
CA MET A 71 16.56 -1.46 18.65
C MET A 71 15.60 -1.00 19.74
N MET A 72 15.40 0.32 19.85
CA MET A 72 14.52 0.93 20.85
C MET A 72 14.88 0.49 22.28
N GLY A 73 16.17 0.52 22.63
CA GLY A 73 16.65 0.09 23.94
C GLY A 73 16.49 -1.42 24.19
N GLY A 74 16.59 -2.25 23.15
CA GLY A 74 16.40 -3.70 23.24
C GLY A 74 14.95 -4.18 23.08
N ALA A 75 13.99 -3.26 22.97
CA ALA A 75 12.57 -3.62 22.84
C ALA A 75 12.18 -4.20 21.47
N ALA A 76 12.97 -3.97 20.42
CA ALA A 76 12.68 -4.45 19.08
C ALA A 76 13.87 -5.01 18.30
N VAL A 77 13.54 -5.89 17.35
CA VAL A 77 14.38 -6.23 16.19
C VAL A 77 13.91 -5.41 15.00
N ARG A 78 14.80 -4.63 14.39
CA ARG A 78 14.53 -3.97 13.11
C ARG A 78 14.80 -4.93 11.96
N LYS A 79 13.93 -4.91 10.96
CA LYS A 79 14.16 -5.50 9.64
C LYS A 79 14.13 -4.39 8.60
N LYS A 80 15.18 -4.28 7.78
CA LYS A 80 15.15 -3.53 6.53
C LYS A 80 14.79 -4.53 5.45
N VAL A 81 13.66 -4.29 4.80
CA VAL A 81 13.12 -5.15 3.76
C VAL A 81 13.24 -4.40 2.44
N ARG A 82 13.96 -4.98 1.48
CA ARG A 82 13.95 -4.55 0.09
C ARG A 82 12.99 -5.45 -0.68
N ILE A 83 11.93 -4.86 -1.22
CA ILE A 83 10.93 -5.54 -2.02
C ILE A 83 11.26 -5.25 -3.48
N TRP A 84 11.88 -6.20 -4.15
CA TRP A 84 12.22 -6.10 -5.57
C TRP A 84 11.02 -6.46 -6.43
N LEU A 85 10.80 -5.66 -7.47
CA LEU A 85 9.68 -5.76 -8.39
C LEU A 85 10.22 -5.86 -9.82
N GLU A 86 9.80 -6.88 -10.57
CA GLU A 86 10.18 -7.09 -11.96
C GLU A 86 8.99 -6.86 -12.90
N GLY A 87 8.89 -5.66 -13.46
CA GLY A 87 7.86 -5.28 -14.45
C GLY A 87 8.34 -5.48 -15.90
N PRO A 88 7.44 -5.32 -16.88
CA PRO A 88 7.80 -5.40 -18.30
C PRO A 88 8.84 -4.35 -18.73
N GLU A 89 8.84 -3.16 -18.14
CA GLU A 89 9.72 -2.05 -18.52
C GLU A 89 11.00 -1.97 -17.66
N GLY A 90 11.15 -2.81 -16.64
CA GLY A 90 12.34 -2.82 -15.82
C GLY A 90 12.16 -3.36 -14.40
N ARG A 91 13.05 -2.92 -13.52
CA ARG A 91 13.09 -3.36 -12.12
C ARG A 91 13.01 -2.18 -11.18
N GLY A 92 12.25 -2.34 -10.11
CA GLY A 92 12.08 -1.36 -9.05
C GLY A 92 12.30 -1.99 -7.68
N VAL A 93 12.40 -1.14 -6.67
CA VAL A 93 12.54 -1.57 -5.28
C VAL A 93 11.73 -0.67 -4.36
N ILE A 94 10.99 -1.27 -3.44
CA ILE A 94 10.37 -0.58 -2.31
C ILE A 94 11.15 -0.93 -1.04
N HIS A 95 11.58 0.09 -0.30
CA HIS A 95 12.28 -0.05 0.97
C HIS A 95 11.29 0.08 2.13
N MET A 96 11.13 -0.99 2.89
CA MET A 96 10.29 -1.03 4.06
C MET A 96 11.13 -1.27 5.33
N LEU A 97 10.78 -0.57 6.41
CA LEU A 97 11.27 -0.85 7.75
C LEU A 97 10.21 -1.58 8.55
N LEU A 98 10.64 -2.59 9.30
CA LEU A 98 9.80 -3.34 10.24
C LEU A 98 10.44 -3.32 11.63
N PHE A 99 9.70 -2.96 12.66
CA PHE A 99 10.12 -3.08 14.06
C PHE A 99 9.26 -4.13 14.73
N VAL A 100 9.86 -5.27 15.07
CA VAL A 100 9.18 -6.41 15.67
C VAL A 100 9.58 -6.47 17.15
N PRO A 101 8.64 -6.53 18.10
CA PRO A 101 8.96 -6.62 19.53
C PRO A 101 9.88 -7.82 19.82
N THR A 102 10.94 -7.65 20.60
CA THR A 102 11.88 -8.74 20.93
C THR A 102 11.21 -9.91 21.64
N ARG A 103 10.15 -9.62 22.43
CA ARG A 103 9.34 -10.63 23.13
C ARG A 103 8.39 -11.42 22.21
N ALA A 104 8.31 -11.06 20.93
CA ALA A 104 7.43 -11.70 19.95
C ALA A 104 7.94 -13.06 19.44
N ALA A 105 9.11 -13.54 19.89
CA ALA A 105 9.81 -14.68 19.31
C ALA A 105 9.06 -16.03 19.34
N GLU A 106 7.90 -16.13 20.00
CA GLU A 106 7.13 -17.38 20.12
C GLU A 106 5.88 -17.44 19.23
N ARG A 107 5.35 -16.31 18.72
CA ARG A 107 4.12 -16.27 17.91
C ARG A 107 4.11 -15.09 16.93
N PRO A 108 3.40 -15.19 15.78
CA PRO A 108 3.16 -14.04 14.91
C PRO A 108 2.53 -12.87 15.69
N VAL A 109 2.98 -11.65 15.38
CA VAL A 109 2.44 -10.43 15.98
C VAL A 109 1.63 -9.62 14.97
N PRO A 110 0.49 -9.03 15.39
CA PRO A 110 -0.24 -8.08 14.56
C PRO A 110 0.67 -6.89 14.22
N THR A 111 0.52 -6.38 12.99
CA THR A 111 1.40 -5.36 12.42
C THR A 111 0.59 -4.16 11.94
N PHE A 112 1.03 -2.95 12.27
CA PHE A 112 0.53 -1.71 11.65
C PHE A 112 1.46 -1.30 10.52
N LEU A 113 0.91 -1.04 9.33
CA LEU A 113 1.64 -0.51 8.18
C LEU A 113 1.30 0.96 7.95
N LEU A 114 2.33 1.81 7.90
CA LEU A 114 2.22 3.21 7.53
C LEU A 114 2.83 3.44 6.14
N ILE A 115 2.09 4.14 5.27
CA ILE A 115 2.65 4.82 4.10
C ILE A 115 3.13 6.19 4.59
N ASN A 116 4.45 6.38 4.69
CA ASN A 116 5.02 7.62 5.21
C ASN A 116 5.11 8.68 4.12
N ASN A 117 4.64 9.89 4.41
CA ASN A 117 4.73 11.06 3.54
C ASN A 117 5.54 12.21 4.15
N ARG A 118 6.36 11.90 5.17
CA ARG A 118 7.13 12.91 5.90
C ARG A 118 8.63 12.87 5.61
N GLY A 119 9.10 11.98 4.72
CA GLY A 119 10.50 11.79 4.41
C GLY A 119 11.08 10.56 5.12
N SER A 120 11.93 9.83 4.42
CA SER A 120 12.49 8.54 4.88
C SER A 120 13.36 8.65 6.12
N GLU A 121 13.99 9.82 6.35
CA GLU A 121 14.77 10.15 7.52
C GLU A 121 13.97 10.11 8.83
N HIS A 122 12.64 10.16 8.73
CA HIS A 122 11.73 10.11 9.88
C HIS A 122 11.23 8.70 10.21
N MET A 123 11.63 7.67 9.46
CA MET A 123 11.11 6.31 9.62
C MET A 123 11.92 5.43 10.60
N ASP A 124 13.23 5.66 10.74
CA ASP A 124 14.10 4.85 11.61
C ASP A 124 14.04 5.33 13.08
N PRO A 125 14.00 4.45 14.09
CA PRO A 125 14.07 4.80 15.52
C PRO A 125 15.36 5.49 15.93
N THR A 126 16.44 5.43 15.14
CA THR A 126 17.67 6.20 15.41
C THR A 126 17.59 7.65 14.94
N ARG A 127 16.43 8.11 14.45
CA ARG A 127 16.21 9.51 14.05
C ARG A 127 16.43 10.46 15.23
N GLY A 128 17.06 11.60 14.95
CA GLY A 128 17.35 12.61 15.98
C GLY A 128 16.11 13.19 16.66
N LYS A 129 14.95 13.18 15.97
CA LYS A 129 13.66 13.61 16.51
C LYS A 129 12.56 12.61 16.20
N GLN A 130 12.01 12.01 17.24
CA GLN A 130 10.81 11.18 17.13
C GLN A 130 9.59 12.06 16.85
N SER A 131 8.72 11.59 15.95
CA SER A 131 7.49 12.28 15.56
C SER A 131 6.29 11.48 16.04
N SER A 132 5.27 12.15 16.57
CA SER A 132 3.99 11.53 16.91
C SER A 132 3.25 10.99 15.68
N PHE A 133 3.60 11.47 14.48
CA PHE A 133 3.08 10.94 13.21
C PHE A 133 3.51 9.48 12.98
N TRP A 134 4.72 9.12 13.43
CA TRP A 134 5.22 7.74 13.36
C TRP A 134 5.60 7.25 14.76
N PRO A 135 4.63 6.79 15.57
CA PRO A 135 4.82 6.41 16.96
C PRO A 135 5.27 4.94 17.10
N ALA A 136 6.28 4.53 16.32
CA ALA A 136 6.76 3.15 16.24
C ALA A 136 7.08 2.55 17.62
N GLU A 137 7.71 3.35 18.47
CA GLU A 137 8.10 2.95 19.83
C GLU A 137 6.88 2.63 20.70
N SER A 138 5.79 3.39 20.56
CA SER A 138 4.54 3.14 21.29
C SER A 138 3.79 1.91 20.76
N ILE A 139 3.85 1.67 19.44
CA ILE A 139 3.28 0.47 18.79
C ILE A 139 4.01 -0.78 19.31
N VAL A 140 5.34 -0.76 19.27
CA VAL A 140 6.20 -1.85 19.77
C VAL A 140 6.00 -2.10 21.26
N ALA A 141 5.97 -1.05 22.08
CA ALA A 141 5.76 -1.16 23.53
C ALA A 141 4.44 -1.84 23.90
N ARG A 142 3.43 -1.77 23.01
CA ARG A 142 2.13 -2.45 23.17
C ARG A 142 2.10 -3.89 22.61
N GLY A 143 3.22 -4.38 22.07
CA GLY A 143 3.33 -5.75 21.55
C GLY A 143 2.96 -5.92 20.09
N PHE A 144 2.75 -4.83 19.34
CA PHE A 144 2.51 -4.86 17.90
C PHE A 144 3.81 -4.65 17.13
N ALA A 145 3.91 -5.18 15.93
CA ALA A 145 4.95 -4.77 15.00
C ALA A 145 4.56 -3.47 14.28
N ALA A 146 5.57 -2.66 13.96
CA ALA A 146 5.41 -1.39 13.26
C ALA A 146 6.14 -1.46 11.91
N ALA A 147 5.41 -1.35 10.81
CA ALA A 147 5.89 -1.35 9.43
C ALA A 147 5.74 0.03 8.80
N VAL A 148 6.72 0.45 8.00
CA VAL A 148 6.65 1.72 7.29
C VAL A 148 7.48 1.67 6.02
N PHE A 149 6.98 2.27 4.94
CA PHE A 149 7.76 2.61 3.74
C PHE A 149 7.48 4.06 3.35
N ASP A 150 8.41 4.69 2.64
CA ASP A 150 8.20 6.04 2.13
C ASP A 150 7.44 6.00 0.81
N TYR A 151 6.41 6.84 0.68
CA TYR A 151 5.57 6.86 -0.51
C TYR A 151 6.36 7.18 -1.80
N THR A 152 7.51 7.86 -1.70
CA THR A 152 8.33 8.19 -2.88
C THR A 152 8.94 6.96 -3.56
N ASP A 153 9.09 5.85 -2.84
CA ASP A 153 9.51 4.58 -3.45
C ASP A 153 8.41 4.01 -4.36
N ALA A 154 7.15 4.35 -4.08
CA ALA A 154 6.01 3.98 -4.89
C ALA A 154 5.79 5.00 -6.02
N ASP A 155 5.62 6.27 -5.69
CA ASP A 155 5.48 7.35 -6.67
C ASP A 155 5.76 8.70 -5.99
N PRO A 156 6.85 9.41 -6.35
CA PRO A 156 7.12 10.76 -5.86
C PRO A 156 6.01 11.76 -6.23
N ASP A 157 5.59 12.61 -5.29
CA ASP A 157 4.43 13.52 -5.47
C ASP A 157 4.82 14.78 -6.26
N TYR A 158 5.24 14.58 -7.51
CA TYR A 158 5.40 15.64 -8.49
C TYR A 158 5.09 15.10 -9.89
N HIS A 159 4.55 15.97 -10.73
CA HIS A 159 4.13 15.56 -12.06
C HIS A 159 5.32 15.37 -13.01
N ASP A 160 5.69 14.11 -13.27
CA ASP A 160 6.74 13.72 -14.22
C ASP A 160 6.18 13.00 -15.47
N GLY A 161 4.85 12.87 -15.54
CA GLY A 161 4.16 12.07 -16.55
C GLY A 161 4.10 10.58 -16.24
N PHE A 162 4.19 10.19 -14.96
CA PHE A 162 4.13 8.81 -14.45
C PHE A 162 5.26 7.94 -14.98
N ARG A 163 6.49 8.46 -14.93
CA ARG A 163 7.68 7.82 -15.52
C ARG A 163 8.67 7.30 -14.47
N ASN A 164 8.48 7.66 -13.21
CA ASN A 164 9.26 7.21 -12.08
C ASN A 164 8.46 6.22 -11.21
N GLY A 165 9.00 5.90 -10.04
CA GLY A 165 8.34 5.01 -9.09
C GLY A 165 7.97 3.65 -9.68
N VAL A 166 6.84 3.10 -9.25
CA VAL A 166 6.31 1.85 -9.77
C VAL A 166 5.63 2.01 -11.12
N HIS A 167 5.23 3.22 -11.51
CA HIS A 167 4.66 3.47 -12.84
C HIS A 167 5.67 3.17 -13.94
N GLY A 168 6.94 3.58 -13.77
CA GLY A 168 8.02 3.29 -14.72
C GLY A 168 8.34 1.81 -14.91
N LEU A 169 7.75 0.90 -14.13
CA LEU A 169 7.88 -0.55 -14.32
C LEU A 169 6.88 -1.11 -15.34
N PHE A 170 5.78 -0.39 -15.60
CA PHE A 170 4.63 -0.87 -16.37
C PHE A 170 4.21 0.06 -17.52
N GLU A 171 4.53 1.35 -17.43
CA GLU A 171 4.18 2.35 -18.44
C GLU A 171 5.28 2.42 -19.51
N SER A 172 4.99 1.97 -20.73
CA SER A 172 5.95 2.02 -21.83
C SER A 172 6.24 3.45 -22.28
N PHE A 173 7.53 3.81 -22.39
CA PHE A 173 7.94 5.14 -22.83
C PHE A 173 7.42 5.46 -24.25
N GLY A 174 6.67 6.56 -24.37
CA GLY A 174 6.20 7.08 -25.67
C GLY A 174 4.81 6.60 -26.10
N SER A 175 4.14 5.76 -25.31
CA SER A 175 2.73 5.41 -25.52
C SER A 175 1.80 6.39 -24.80
N GLU A 176 0.62 6.64 -25.37
CA GLU A 176 -0.44 7.38 -24.69
C GLU A 176 -1.02 6.51 -23.57
N ARG A 177 -1.16 7.07 -22.37
CA ARG A 177 -1.70 6.33 -21.22
C ARG A 177 -3.19 6.04 -21.45
N PRO A 178 -3.67 4.82 -21.16
CA PRO A 178 -5.09 4.52 -21.17
C PRO A 178 -5.88 5.49 -20.27
N LYS A 179 -7.14 5.75 -20.61
CA LYS A 179 -8.02 6.61 -19.80
C LYS A 179 -8.18 6.13 -18.36
N GLU A 180 -8.11 4.81 -18.17
CA GLU A 180 -8.27 4.13 -16.89
C GLU A 180 -6.90 3.79 -16.27
N ALA A 181 -5.80 4.39 -16.73
CA ALA A 181 -4.49 4.17 -16.14
C ALA A 181 -4.46 4.65 -14.69
N TRP A 182 -3.97 3.80 -13.79
CA TRP A 182 -3.74 4.13 -12.39
C TRP A 182 -2.93 5.41 -12.15
N GLY A 183 -3.30 6.17 -11.11
CA GLY A 183 -2.56 7.34 -10.65
C GLY A 183 -1.75 7.09 -9.37
N SER A 184 -1.16 8.16 -8.82
CA SER A 184 -0.27 8.11 -7.63
C SER A 184 -0.92 7.47 -6.41
N VAL A 185 -2.20 7.79 -6.13
CA VAL A 185 -2.93 7.21 -4.99
C VAL A 185 -3.06 5.69 -5.14
N ALA A 186 -3.36 5.21 -6.34
CA ALA A 186 -3.41 3.78 -6.63
C ALA A 186 -2.01 3.14 -6.54
N ALA A 187 -0.97 3.83 -7.00
CA ALA A 187 0.43 3.37 -6.87
C ALA A 187 0.87 3.21 -5.41
N TRP A 188 0.56 4.18 -4.54
CA TRP A 188 0.87 4.10 -3.10
C TRP A 188 0.15 2.93 -2.42
N ALA A 189 -1.14 2.73 -2.73
CA ALA A 189 -1.93 1.61 -2.20
C ALA A 189 -1.43 0.25 -2.73
N TRP A 190 -1.06 0.19 -4.00
CA TRP A 190 -0.48 -0.99 -4.62
C TRP A 190 0.86 -1.36 -3.99
N ALA A 191 1.74 -0.38 -3.74
CA ALA A 191 3.01 -0.59 -3.05
C ALA A 191 2.83 -1.09 -1.60
N ALA A 192 1.83 -0.56 -0.88
CA ALA A 192 1.48 -1.06 0.45
C ALA A 192 1.05 -2.54 0.40
N SER A 193 0.34 -2.94 -0.66
CA SER A 193 -0.02 -4.35 -0.88
C SER A 193 1.21 -5.22 -1.13
N ARG A 194 2.24 -4.73 -1.84
CA ARG A 194 3.53 -5.46 -1.99
C ARG A 194 4.23 -5.69 -0.64
N GLY A 195 4.08 -4.78 0.30
CA GLY A 195 4.54 -4.95 1.70
C GLY A 195 3.79 -6.05 2.46
N MET A 196 2.59 -6.41 2.03
CA MET A 196 1.78 -7.49 2.60
C MET A 196 2.01 -8.85 1.93
N ASP A 197 2.54 -8.88 0.70
CA ASP A 197 2.80 -10.12 -0.04
C ASP A 197 3.90 -10.99 0.59
N GLY A 198 4.71 -10.43 1.48
CA GLY A 198 5.71 -11.18 2.23
C GLY A 198 5.07 -12.20 3.16
N GLU A 199 5.10 -13.47 2.78
CA GLU A 199 4.72 -14.57 3.67
C GLU A 199 5.61 -14.56 4.91
N ASN A 200 4.98 -14.47 6.08
CA ASN A 200 5.62 -14.55 7.39
C ASN A 200 6.97 -13.81 7.45
N TRP A 201 6.93 -12.48 7.51
CA TRP A 201 8.13 -11.68 7.82
C TRP A 201 8.91 -12.19 9.04
N GLY A 202 8.29 -12.98 9.93
CA GLY A 202 8.91 -13.72 11.05
C GLY A 202 9.89 -14.84 10.66
N ASP A 203 9.67 -15.55 9.56
CA ASP A 203 10.30 -16.85 9.26
C ASP A 203 11.46 -16.81 8.27
N TYR A 204 11.84 -15.63 7.75
CA TYR A 204 13.05 -15.49 6.93
C TYR A 204 14.31 -15.76 7.78
N ARG A 205 14.61 -17.05 7.99
CA ARG A 205 15.94 -17.53 8.34
C ARG A 205 16.83 -17.22 7.16
N ALA A 206 17.96 -16.58 7.44
CA ALA A 206 18.94 -16.24 6.44
C ALA A 206 19.20 -17.45 5.54
N ASN A 207 18.85 -17.34 4.25
CA ASN A 207 19.48 -18.18 3.24
C ASN A 207 20.97 -17.83 3.31
N LYS A 208 21.72 -18.66 4.03
CA LYS A 208 23.17 -18.71 3.89
C LYS A 208 23.44 -19.02 2.42
N ARG A 209 24.33 -18.21 1.84
CA ARG A 209 24.99 -18.48 0.57
C ARG A 209 25.54 -19.90 0.54
#